data_AF-X1B3E7-F1
#
_entry.id   AF-X1B3E7-F1
#
_cell.length_a   1.000
_cell.length_b   1.000
_cell.length_c   1.000
_cell.angle_alpha   90.00
_cell.angle_beta   90.00
_cell.angle_gamma   90.00
#
_symmetry.space_group_name_H-M   'P 1'
#
loop_
_entity.id
_entity.type
_entity.pdbx_description
1 polymer ?
#
loop_
_entity_poly.entity_id
_entity_poly.type
_entity_poly.pdbx_seq_one_letter_code
_entity_poly.pdbx_strand_id
1 'polypeptide(L)'
;MQIKIDEITKKGKQYEVVFIKNNEILKYLLPEDVLIKFVITKSKTIDNEDFKEIIKYTKYITFYNKALNFISFKTINNIIFI
;
A
#
# COMPACT_ATOMS: atom_id res chain seq x y z
N MET A 1 6.63 5.83 -20.40
CA MET A 1 5.75 4.63 -20.39
C MET A 1 4.77 4.81 -19.26
N GLN A 2 3.48 4.92 -19.58
CA GLN A 2 2.44 5.34 -18.63
C GLN A 2 1.67 4.13 -18.10
N ILE A 3 1.37 4.14 -16.80
CA ILE A 3 0.64 3.09 -16.10
C ILE A 3 -0.69 3.68 -15.67
N LYS A 4 -1.79 3.09 -16.13
CA LYS A 4 -3.14 3.56 -15.81
C LYS A 4 -3.69 2.84 -14.58
N ILE A 5 -4.30 3.57 -13.67
CA ILE A 5 -5.07 3.00 -12.57
C ILE A 5 -6.51 2.79 -13.04
N ASP A 6 -6.94 1.54 -13.10
CA ASP A 6 -8.24 1.16 -13.67
C ASP A 6 -9.32 1.05 -12.59
N GLU A 7 -9.02 0.32 -11.51
CA GLU A 7 -9.95 0.07 -10.42
C GLU A 7 -9.26 0.18 -9.06
N ILE A 8 -10.04 0.62 -8.05
CA ILE A 8 -9.63 0.70 -6.65
C ILE A 8 -10.79 0.14 -5.81
N THR A 9 -10.55 -0.98 -5.11
CA THR A 9 -11.58 -1.68 -4.34
C THR A 9 -11.11 -1.88 -2.90
N LYS A 10 -11.90 -1.43 -1.92
CA LYS A 10 -11.57 -1.64 -0.50
C LYS A 10 -11.68 -3.12 -0.12
N LYS A 11 -10.62 -3.69 0.45
CA LYS A 11 -10.55 -5.05 1.00
C LYS A 11 -10.07 -5.00 2.44
N GLY A 12 -11.03 -4.95 3.38
CA GLY A 12 -10.74 -4.82 4.81
C GLY A 12 -10.06 -3.49 5.13
N LYS A 13 -8.82 -3.56 5.65
CA LYS A 13 -7.98 -2.38 5.99
C LYS A 13 -7.07 -1.92 4.85
N GLN A 14 -7.17 -2.54 3.68
CA GLN A 14 -6.34 -2.23 2.50
C GLN A 14 -7.23 -1.99 1.28
N TYR A 15 -6.62 -1.52 0.20
CA TYR A 15 -7.27 -1.29 -1.08
C TYR A 15 -6.57 -2.12 -2.16
N GLU A 16 -7.33 -2.91 -2.91
CA GLU A 16 -6.86 -3.56 -4.12
C GLU A 16 -6.88 -2.53 -5.26
N VAL A 17 -5.71 -2.24 -5.82
CA VAL A 17 -5.54 -1.30 -6.93
C VAL A 17 -5.11 -2.08 -8.17
N VAL A 18 -5.86 -1.88 -9.26
CA VAL A 18 -5.60 -2.50 -10.56
C VAL A 18 -4.86 -1.50 -11.43
N PHE A 19 -3.65 -1.86 -11.84
CA PHE A 19 -2.81 -1.10 -12.75
C PHE A 19 -2.77 -1.77 -14.12
N ILE A 20 -2.95 -1.01 -15.18
CA ILE A 20 -2.77 -1.44 -16.57
C ILE A 20 -1.45 -0.88 -17.06
N LYS A 21 -0.51 -1.77 -17.38
CA LYS A 21 0.84 -1.45 -17.85
C LYS A 21 1.11 -2.24 -19.12
N ASN A 22 1.25 -1.58 -20.28
CA ASN A 22 1.47 -2.24 -21.58
C ASN A 22 0.49 -3.39 -21.87
N ASN A 23 -0.81 -3.19 -21.65
CA ASN A 23 -1.87 -4.21 -21.75
C ASN A 23 -1.77 -5.38 -20.75
N GLU A 24 -0.82 -5.36 -19.82
CA GLU A 24 -0.80 -6.29 -18.68
C GLU A 24 -1.59 -5.70 -17.51
N ILE A 25 -2.38 -6.56 -16.87
CA ILE A 25 -3.16 -6.22 -15.67
C ILE A 25 -2.36 -6.64 -14.44
N LEU A 26 -2.00 -5.66 -13.61
CA LEU A 26 -1.28 -5.87 -12.36
C LEU A 26 -2.18 -5.49 -11.17
N LYS A 27 -2.35 -6.39 -10.22
CA LYS A 27 -3.17 -6.17 -9.02
C LYS A 27 -2.29 -6.07 -7.77
N TYR A 28 -2.46 -5.01 -7.00
CA TYR A 28 -1.70 -4.79 -5.75
C TYR A 28 -2.64 -4.45 -4.61
N LEU A 29 -2.35 -5.01 -3.43
CA LEU A 29 -2.95 -4.57 -2.17
C LEU A 29 -2.10 -3.44 -1.59
N LEU A 30 -2.67 -2.24 -1.56
CA LEU A 30 -2.04 -1.05 -1.04
C LEU A 30 -2.75 -0.61 0.27
N PRO A 31 -2.01 -0.26 1.32
CA PRO A 31 -2.58 0.37 2.51
C PRO A 31 -3.04 1.80 2.21
N GLU A 32 -4.01 2.28 2.99
CA GLU A 32 -4.61 3.61 2.84
C GLU A 32 -3.59 4.75 2.79
N ASP A 33 -2.55 4.69 3.62
CA ASP A 33 -1.47 5.67 3.67
C ASP A 33 -0.75 5.83 2.33
N VAL A 34 -0.60 4.74 1.56
CA VAL A 34 0.02 4.77 0.22
C VAL A 34 -0.90 5.47 -0.76
N LEU A 35 -2.21 5.18 -0.72
CA LEU A 35 -3.18 5.83 -1.60
C LEU A 35 -3.19 7.35 -1.38
N ILE A 36 -3.19 7.79 -0.12
CA ILE A 36 -3.21 9.19 0.26
C ILE A 36 -1.90 9.87 -0.17
N LYS A 37 -0.75 9.29 0.18
CA LYS A 37 0.56 9.90 -0.09
C LYS A 37 0.82 10.13 -1.58
N PHE A 38 0.47 9.15 -2.42
CA PHE A 38 0.70 9.22 -3.87
C PHE A 38 -0.53 9.72 -4.65
N VAL A 39 -1.59 10.11 -3.94
CA VAL A 39 -2.87 10.56 -4.50
C VAL A 39 -3.35 9.59 -5.58
N ILE A 40 -3.44 8.30 -5.22
CA ILE A 40 -3.86 7.22 -6.12
C ILE A 40 -5.38 7.30 -6.28
N THR A 41 -5.83 7.69 -7.46
CA THR A 41 -7.25 7.81 -7.81
C THR A 41 -7.56 7.02 -9.07
N LYS A 42 -8.82 6.61 -9.21
CA LYS A 42 -9.30 5.93 -10.42
C LYS A 42 -9.02 6.78 -11.65
N SER A 43 -8.66 6.14 -12.77
CA SER A 43 -8.35 6.77 -14.05
C SER A 43 -7.10 7.65 -14.07
N LYS A 44 -6.39 7.80 -12.96
CA LYS A 44 -5.10 8.48 -12.93
C LYS A 44 -4.07 7.66 -13.72
N THR A 45 -3.22 8.37 -14.46
CA THR A 45 -2.04 7.82 -15.10
C THR A 45 -0.81 8.23 -14.29
N ILE A 46 0.09 7.29 -14.07
CA ILE A 46 1.33 7.51 -13.34
C ILE A 46 2.50 7.02 -14.18
N ASP A 47 3.67 7.61 -13.96
CA ASP A 47 4.87 7.18 -14.65
C ASP A 47 5.50 5.96 -13.95
N ASN A 48 6.43 5.32 -14.66
CA ASN A 48 7.10 4.12 -14.14
C ASN A 48 7.97 4.42 -12.91
N GLU A 49 8.43 5.66 -12.73
CA GLU A 49 9.16 6.09 -11.55
C GLU A 49 8.23 6.18 -10.33
N ASP A 50 7.12 6.89 -10.45
CA ASP A 50 6.07 6.95 -9.43
C ASP A 50 5.59 5.55 -9.04
N PHE A 51 5.37 4.68 -10.03
CA PHE A 51 4.96 3.30 -9.76
C PHE A 51 6.01 2.54 -8.94
N LYS A 52 7.30 2.68 -9.26
CA LYS A 52 8.38 2.05 -8.46
C LYS A 52 8.40 2.60 -7.04
N GLU A 53 8.21 3.90 -6.86
CA GLU A 53 8.15 4.53 -5.54
C GLU A 53 6.95 4.07 -4.72
N ILE A 54 5.76 3.98 -5.33
CA ILE A 54 4.54 3.43 -4.70
C ILE A 54 4.81 2.03 -4.16
N ILE A 55 5.38 1.14 -4.99
CA ILE A 55 5.69 -0.24 -4.58
C ILE A 55 6.75 -0.26 -3.48
N LYS A 56 7.80 0.55 -3.58
CA LYS A 56 8.86 0.66 -2.56
C LYS A 56 8.30 1.13 -1.22
N TYR A 57 7.51 2.20 -1.24
CA TYR A 57 6.89 2.77 -0.04
C TYR A 57 5.88 1.82 0.60
N THR A 58 5.12 1.08 -0.22
CA THR A 58 4.19 0.04 0.26
C THR A 58 4.91 -1.04 1.06
N LYS A 59 6.08 -1.50 0.59
CA LYS A 59 6.89 -2.47 1.33
C LYS A 59 7.39 -1.89 2.65
N TYR A 60 7.89 -0.66 2.62
CA TYR A 60 8.37 0.05 3.81
C TYR A 60 7.28 0.19 4.87
N ILE A 61 6.11 0.73 4.51
CA ILE A 61 5.02 0.96 5.48
C ILE A 61 4.45 -0.37 6.01
N THR A 62 4.41 -1.42 5.19
CA THR A 62 4.01 -2.75 5.65
C THR A 62 4.97 -3.28 6.71
N PHE A 63 6.28 -3.10 6.53
CA PHE A 63 7.27 -3.49 7.51
C PHE A 63 7.18 -2.63 8.78
N TYR A 64 7.04 -1.32 8.62
CA TYR A 64 6.86 -0.38 9.73
C TYR A 64 5.64 -0.73 10.59
N ASN A 65 4.48 -0.98 9.97
CA ASN A 65 3.26 -1.39 10.69
C ASN A 65 3.43 -2.74 11.40
N LYS A 66 4.17 -3.69 10.81
CA LYS A 66 4.52 -4.94 11.50
C LYS A 66 5.42 -4.69 12.72
N ALA A 67 6.41 -3.81 12.59
CA ALA A 67 7.29 -3.44 13.70
C ALA A 67 6.53 -2.75 14.83
N LEU A 68 5.64 -1.79 14.51
CA LEU A 68 4.77 -1.15 15.49
C LEU A 68 3.87 -2.16 16.21
N ASN A 69 3.25 -3.08 15.46
CA ASN A 69 2.43 -4.13 16.06
C ASN A 69 3.24 -5.04 16.99
N PHE A 70 4.49 -5.36 16.62
CA PHE A 70 5.39 -6.15 17.45
C PHE A 70 5.78 -5.42 18.76
N ILE A 71 6.10 -4.12 18.67
CA ILE A 71 6.39 -3.29 19.85
C ILE A 71 5.15 -3.23 20.76
N SER A 72 3.98 -2.93 20.19
CA SER A 72 2.71 -2.88 20.92
C SER A 72 2.41 -4.20 21.64
N PHE A 73 2.62 -5.34 20.96
CA PHE A 73 2.46 -6.66 21.58
C PHE A 73 3.42 -6.89 22.76
N LYS A 74 4.69 -6.48 22.65
CA LYS A 74 5.65 -6.55 23.76
C LYS A 74 5.25 -5.64 24.93
N THR A 75 4.77 -4.43 24.65
CA THR A 75 4.31 -3.49 25.67
C THR A 75 3.08 -4.02 26.41
N ILE A 76 2.11 -4.60 25.70
CA ILE A 76 0.92 -5.21 26.31
C ILE A 76 1.30 -6.42 27.17
N ASN A 77 2.20 -7.30 26.70
CA ASN A 77 2.66 -8.42 27.53
C ASN A 77 3.44 -7.96 28.76
N ASN A 78 4.22 -6.87 28.70
CA ASN A 78 4.88 -6.33 29.88
C ASN A 78 3.91 -5.71 30.91
N ILE A 79 2.70 -5.30 30.51
CA ILE A 79 1.68 -4.77 31.42
C ILE A 79 0.89 -5.91 32.10
N ILE A 80 0.73 -7.06 31.44
CA ILE A 80 -0.03 -8.21 31.97
C ILE A 80 0.77 -8.99 33.05
N PHE A 81 2.09 -8.82 33.11
CA PHE A 81 2.97 -9.51 34.07
C PHE A 81 3.52 -8.61 35.21
N ILE A 82 2.84 -7.51 35.54
CA ILE A 82 3.13 -6.69 36.74
C ILE A 82 2.06 -6.92 37.81
#